data_AF-A0A496X779-F1
#
_entry.id   AF-A0A496X779-F1
#
_cell.length_a   1.000
_cell.length_b   1.000
_cell.length_c   1.000
_cell.angle_alpha   90.00
_cell.angle_beta   90.00
_cell.angle_gamma   90.00
#
_symmetry.space_group_name_H-M   'P 1'
#
loop_
_entity.id
_entity.type
_entity.pdbx_description
1 polymer ?
#
loop_
_entity_poly.entity_id
_entity_poly.type
_entity_poly.pdbx_seq_one_letter_code
_entity_poly.pdbx_strand_id
1 'polypeptide(L)' 'MTQQFYVYANPSPAARGAYPYIVDIQSPLISEIATRIVIPLGKATAFQE' A
#
# COMPACT_ATOMS: atom_id res chain seq x y z
N MET A 1 -2.61 0.01 -14.02
CA MET A 1 -1.14 -0.03 -14.03
C MET A 1 -0.67 0.14 -12.61
N THR A 2 -0.40 -0.96 -11.90
CA THR A 2 0.31 -0.90 -10.61
C THR A 2 1.78 -1.23 -10.86
N GLN A 3 2.68 -0.47 -10.27
CA GLN A 3 4.12 -0.62 -10.46
C GLN A 3 4.80 -0.72 -9.11
N GLN A 4 5.82 -1.57 -9.01
CA GLN A 4 6.61 -1.72 -7.80
C GLN A 4 7.14 -0.35 -7.32
N PHE A 5 7.01 -0.10 -6.02
CA PHE A 5 7.35 1.12 -5.29
C PHE A 5 6.45 2.33 -5.54
N TYR A 6 5.35 2.18 -6.28
CA TYR A 6 4.37 3.25 -6.40
C TYR A 6 3.42 3.28 -5.20
N VAL A 7 3.02 4.49 -4.82
CA VAL A 7 2.08 4.74 -3.73
C VAL A 7 0.68 4.96 -4.29
N TYR A 8 -0.31 4.33 -3.67
CA TYR A 8 -1.72 4.43 -4.01
C TYR A 8 -2.55 4.82 -2.79
N ALA A 9 -3.70 5.45 -3.02
CA ALA A 9 -4.69 5.62 -1.97
C ALA A 9 -5.20 4.25 -1.50
N ASN A 10 -5.32 4.05 -0.19
CA ASN A 10 -5.81 2.79 0.35
C ASN A 10 -7.27 2.55 -0.06
N PRO A 11 -7.59 1.51 -0.86
CA PRO A 11 -8.94 1.30 -1.35
C PRO A 11 -9.90 0.92 -0.22
N SER A 12 -9.43 0.30 0.86
CA SER A 12 -10.27 -0.14 1.99
C SER A 12 -10.81 1.04 2.80
N PRO A 13 -12.13 1.33 2.76
CA PRO A 13 -12.69 2.45 3.52
C PRO A 13 -12.52 2.27 5.03
N ALA A 14 -12.60 1.02 5.51
CA ALA A 14 -12.46 0.68 6.92
C ALA A 14 -11.04 0.97 7.46
N ALA A 15 -10.01 0.76 6.64
CA ALA A 15 -8.61 0.95 7.04
C ALA A 15 -8.05 2.34 6.67
N ARG A 16 -8.68 3.05 5.70
CA ARG A 16 -8.18 4.33 5.15
C ARG A 16 -8.01 5.42 6.21
N GLY A 17 -8.76 5.37 7.31
CA GLY A 17 -8.62 6.31 8.42
C GLY A 17 -7.25 6.23 9.10
N ALA A 18 -6.78 5.01 9.41
CA ALA A 18 -5.47 4.79 10.03
C ALA A 18 -4.33 4.75 9.00
N TYR A 19 -4.60 4.19 7.82
CA TYR A 19 -3.61 3.96 6.77
C TYR A 19 -4.11 4.55 5.45
N PRO A 20 -3.94 5.86 5.21
CA PRO A 20 -4.48 6.53 4.03
C PRO A 20 -3.88 6.06 2.70
N TYR A 21 -2.64 5.56 2.72
CA TYR A 21 -1.93 5.12 1.53
C TYR A 21 -1.37 3.71 1.68
N ILE A 22 -1.05 3.09 0.55
CA ILE A 22 -0.37 1.80 0.44
C ILE A 22 0.77 1.92 -0.57
N VAL A 23 1.89 1.26 -0.34
CA VAL A 23 2.97 1.13 -1.33
C VAL A 23 2.95 -0.29 -1.91
N ASP A 24 2.93 -0.39 -3.25
CA ASP A 24 3.08 -1.67 -3.94
C ASP A 24 4.54 -2.13 -3.83
N ILE A 25 4.77 -3.32 -3.27
CA ILE A 25 6.12 -3.90 -3.17
C ILE A 25 6.28 -5.15 -4.03
N GLN A 26 5.25 -5.52 -4.79
CA GLN A 26 5.24 -6.74 -5.57
C GLN A 26 6.26 -6.69 -6.72
N SER A 27 7.08 -7.73 -6.83
CA SER A 27 7.99 -7.89 -7.95
C SER A 27 7.21 -8.02 -9.27
N PRO A 28 7.64 -7.35 -10.36
CA PRO A 28 7.06 -7.52 -11.68
C PRO A 28 7.06 -8.97 -12.19
N LEU A 29 7.98 -9.81 -11.70
CA LEU A 29 8.06 -11.24 -12.02
C LEU A 29 6.78 -12.02 -11.71
N ILE A 30 5.97 -11.54 -10.77
CA ILE A 30 4.70 -12.16 -10.38
C ILE A 30 3.51 -11.21 -10.61
N SER A 31 3.63 -10.27 -11.55
CA SER A 31 2.61 -9.25 -11.82
C SER A 31 1.26 -9.81 -12.32
N GLU A 32 1.25 -11.04 -12.85
CA GLU A 32 0.07 -11.70 -13.42
C GLU A 32 -0.97 -12.17 -12.39
N ILE A 33 -0.60 -12.30 -11.10
CA ILE A 33 -1.57 -12.71 -10.08
C ILE A 33 -2.58 -11.58 -9.80
N ALA A 34 -3.80 -11.93 -9.41
CA ALA A 34 -4.88 -10.96 -9.19
C ALA A 34 -4.72 -10.07 -7.95
N THR A 35 -3.78 -10.39 -7.06
CA THR A 35 -3.52 -9.67 -5.81
C THR A 35 -2.21 -8.88 -5.88
N ARG A 36 -2.01 -7.96 -4.93
CA ARG A 36 -0.78 -7.18 -4.78
C ARG A 36 -0.28 -7.24 -3.34
N ILE A 37 1.01 -7.52 -3.18
CA ILE A 37 1.69 -7.39 -1.88
C ILE A 37 1.96 -5.90 -1.64
N VAL A 38 1.48 -5.37 -0.52
CA VAL A 38 1.57 -3.94 -0.20
C VAL A 38 1.99 -3.71 1.26
N ILE A 39 2.57 -2.53 1.53
CA ILE A 39 2.79 -2.04 2.90
C ILE A 39 1.86 -0.84 3.15
N PRO A 40 1.07 -0.83 4.24
CA PRO A 40 0.24 0.32 4.60
C PRO A 40 1.08 1.47 5.15
N LEU A 41 0.76 2.69 4.72
CA LEU A 41 1.42 3.92 5.17
C LEU A 41 0.45 4.69 6.06
N GLY A 42 0.82 4.87 7.33
CA GLY A 42 0.14 5.77 8.26
C GLY A 42 0.86 7.11 8.40
N LYS A 43 0.24 8.07 9.09
CA LYS A 43 0.90 9.34 9.42
C LYS A 43 2.07 9.06 10.37
N ALA A 44 3.23 9.67 10.13
CA ALA A 44 4.41 9.49 10.97
C ALA A 44 4.15 9.80 12.46
N THR A 45 3.29 10.77 12.74
CA THR A 45 2.87 11.13 14.11
C THR A 45 2.18 9.99 14.87
N ALA A 46 1.69 8.95 14.18
CA ALA A 46 1.09 7.77 14.79
C ALA A 46 2.12 6.71 15.22
N PHE A 47 3.41 6.88 14.88
CA PHE A 47 4.48 5.91 15.14
C PHE A 47 5.70 6.55 15.83
N GLN A 48 5.48 7.57 16.64
CA GLN A 48 6.55 8.16 17.45
C GLN A 48 6.97 7.18 18.56
N GLU A 49 8.28 7.06 18.79
CA GLU A 49 8.86 6.28 19.90
C GLU A 49 8.70 6.99 21.24
#